data_AF-A0A375HA66-F1
#
_entry.id   AF-A0A375HA66-F1
#
_cell.length_a   1.000
_cell.length_b   1.000
_cell.length_c   1.000
_cell.angle_alpha   90.00
_cell.angle_beta   90.00
_cell.angle_gamma   90.00
#
_symmetry.space_group_name_H-M   'P 1'
#
loop_
_entity.id
_entity.type
_entity.pdbx_description
1 polymer ?
#
loop_
_entity_poly.entity_id
_entity_poly.type
_entity_poly.pdbx_seq_one_letter_code
_entity_poly.pdbx_strand_id
1 'polypeptide(L)'
;MNRLTFFLLAALILCALSLVSAQHQARTLFVALERAQAEERQLDIDWSRLQYQQSALGKSARIADAARAQLKMAPVNPGKTQYLSGIVLPPAPSAPASAAEAR
;
A
#
# COMPACT_ATOMS: atom_id res chain seq x y z
N MET A 1 13.41 57.25 -38.92
CA MET A 1 12.50 56.31 -38.22
C MET A 1 12.75 54.83 -38.51
N ASN A 2 13.11 54.39 -39.73
CA ASN A 2 13.14 52.95 -40.09
C ASN A 2 14.15 52.04 -39.37
N ARG A 3 15.21 52.61 -38.79
CA ARG A 3 16.25 51.85 -38.08
C ARG A 3 15.73 51.23 -36.77
N LEU A 4 14.91 51.96 -36.03
CA LEU A 4 14.27 51.47 -34.81
C LEU A 4 13.29 50.33 -35.11
N THR A 5 12.44 50.48 -36.13
CA THR A 5 11.50 49.41 -36.53
C THR A 5 12.23 48.14 -36.96
N PHE A 6 13.35 48.24 -37.68
CA PHE A 6 14.18 47.07 -38.00
C PHE A 6 14.75 46.38 -36.76
N PHE A 7 15.24 47.15 -35.78
CA PHE A 7 15.72 46.61 -34.51
C PHE A 7 14.61 45.90 -33.73
N LEU A 8 13.44 46.50 -33.62
CA LEU A 8 12.27 45.89 -32.96
C LEU A 8 11.84 44.59 -33.66
N LEU A 9 11.84 44.57 -35.00
CA LEU A 9 11.49 43.39 -35.78
C LEU A 9 12.52 42.27 -35.55
N ALA A 10 13.81 42.59 -35.56
CA ALA A 10 14.86 41.62 -35.27
C ALA A 10 14.74 41.06 -33.83
N ALA A 11 14.49 41.92 -32.84
CA ALA A 11 14.28 41.50 -31.45
C ALA A 11 13.06 40.59 -31.30
N LEU A 12 11.96 40.89 -32.01
CA LEU A 12 10.76 40.06 -32.01
C LEU A 12 11.02 38.66 -32.59
N ILE A 13 11.71 38.58 -33.73
CA ILE A 13 12.10 37.31 -34.34
C ILE A 13 12.98 36.51 -33.38
N LEU A 14 13.97 37.16 -32.76
CA LEU A 14 14.87 36.50 -31.82
C LEU A 14 14.10 35.94 -30.61
N CYS A 15 13.14 36.70 -30.08
CA CYS A 15 12.27 36.28 -28.99
C CYS A 15 11.41 35.07 -29.39
N ALA A 16 10.80 35.11 -30.58
CA ALA A 16 9.97 34.02 -31.10
C ALA A 16 10.77 32.72 -31.28
N LEU A 17 11.98 32.81 -31.85
CA LEU A 17 12.88 31.66 -32.02
C LEU A 17 13.41 31.14 -30.68
N SER A 18 13.72 32.02 -29.73
CA SER A 18 14.14 31.60 -28.39
C SER A 18 13.03 30.83 -27.67
N LEU A 19 11.79 31.31 -27.75
CA LEU A 19 10.64 30.64 -27.13
C LEU A 19 10.40 29.26 -27.74
N VAL A 20 10.46 29.13 -29.07
CA VAL A 20 10.23 27.83 -29.71
C VAL A 20 11.33 26.83 -29.36
N SER A 21 12.58 27.31 -29.27
CA SER A 21 13.72 26.49 -28.87
C SER A 21 13.57 26.02 -27.42
N ALA A 22 13.17 26.91 -26.51
CA ALA A 22 12.89 26.58 -25.12
C ALA A 22 11.75 25.56 -24.98
N GLN A 23 10.67 25.72 -25.76
CA GLN A 23 9.56 24.77 -25.76
C GLN A 23 9.95 23.40 -26.31
N HIS A 24 10.79 23.35 -27.35
CA HIS A 24 11.29 22.10 -27.91
C HIS A 24 12.19 21.36 -26.91
N GLN A 25 13.07 22.09 -26.22
CA GLN A 25 13.92 21.54 -25.17
C GLN A 25 13.09 21.02 -23.98
N ALA A 26 12.08 21.79 -23.56
CA ALA A 26 11.17 21.41 -22.48
C ALA A 26 10.42 20.11 -22.81
N ARG A 27 9.89 19.97 -24.03
CA ARG A 27 9.23 18.72 -24.46
C ARG A 27 10.18 17.53 -24.41
N THR A 28 11.41 17.69 -24.91
CA THR A 28 12.38 16.59 -24.95
C THR A 28 12.77 16.12 -23.55
N LEU A 29 13.03 17.06 -22.64
CA LEU A 29 13.32 16.77 -21.23
C LEU A 29 12.13 16.12 -20.53
N PHE A 30 10.90 16.57 -20.83
CA PHE A 30 9.70 16.00 -20.26
C PHE A 30 9.50 14.53 -20.68
N VAL A 31 9.72 14.20 -21.96
CA VAL A 31 9.63 12.80 -22.43
C VAL A 31 10.67 11.91 -21.75
N ALA A 32 11.90 12.40 -21.53
CA ALA A 32 12.92 11.65 -20.82
C ALA A 32 12.52 11.38 -19.36
N LEU A 33 11.97 12.39 -18.68
CA LEU A 33 11.45 12.26 -17.32
C LEU A 33 10.29 11.24 -17.26
N GLU A 34 9.35 11.34 -18.20
CA GLU A 34 8.17 10.50 -18.25
C GLU A 34 8.52 9.01 -18.46
N ARG A 35 9.57 8.72 -19.25
CA ARG A 35 10.11 7.36 -19.41
C ARG A 35 10.66 6.80 -18.10
N ALA A 36 11.48 7.56 -17.38
CA ALA A 36 12.02 7.12 -16.10
C ALA A 36 10.91 6.88 -15.06
N GLN A 37 9.91 7.76 -15.01
CA GLN A 37 8.74 7.56 -14.15
C GLN A 37 7.88 6.35 -14.55
N ALA A 38 7.82 6.02 -15.85
CA ALA A 38 7.10 4.84 -16.31
C ALA A 38 7.78 3.54 -15.85
N GLU A 39 9.11 3.49 -15.88
CA GLU A 39 9.89 2.36 -15.35
C GLU A 39 9.69 2.19 -13.83
N GLU A 40 9.73 3.29 -13.07
CA GLU A 40 9.45 3.28 -11.63
C GLU A 40 8.06 2.69 -11.33
N ARG A 41 7.03 3.14 -12.06
CA ARG A 41 5.66 2.62 -11.90
C ARG A 41 5.56 1.12 -12.23
N GLN A 42 6.30 0.64 -13.22
CA GLN A 42 6.33 -0.79 -13.54
C GLN A 42 6.92 -1.62 -12.39
N LEU A 43 8.03 -1.16 -11.81
CA LEU A 43 8.66 -1.81 -10.67
C LEU A 43 7.72 -1.87 -9.45
N ASP A 44 6.98 -0.79 -9.17
CA ASP A 44 6.02 -0.76 -8.05
C ASP A 44 4.87 -1.76 -8.24
N ILE A 45 4.34 -1.87 -9.47
CA ILE A 45 3.33 -2.88 -9.82
C ILE A 45 3.88 -4.29 -9.61
N ASP A 46 5.09 -4.58 -10.11
CA ASP A 46 5.70 -5.90 -9.96
C ASP A 46 5.96 -6.23 -8.49
N TRP A 47 6.43 -5.25 -7.70
CA TRP A 47 6.60 -5.38 -6.26
C TRP A 47 5.28 -5.70 -5.56
N SER A 48 4.22 -4.94 -5.86
CA SER A 48 2.89 -5.19 -5.29
C SER A 48 2.40 -6.60 -5.62
N ARG A 49 2.60 -7.05 -6.87
CA ARG A 49 2.24 -8.39 -7.33
C ARG A 49 3.00 -9.47 -6.58
N LEU A 50 4.30 -9.27 -6.35
CA LEU A 50 5.13 -10.20 -5.58
C LEU A 50 4.68 -10.27 -4.12
N GLN A 51 4.33 -9.13 -3.52
CA GLN A 51 3.80 -9.05 -2.17
C GLN A 51 2.45 -9.78 -2.03
N TYR A 52 1.57 -9.65 -3.02
CA TYR A 52 0.31 -10.39 -3.09
C TYR A 52 0.55 -11.90 -3.19
N GLN A 53 1.49 -12.33 -4.05
CA GLN A 53 1.86 -13.75 -4.17
C GLN A 53 2.44 -14.31 -2.86
N GLN A 54 3.29 -13.54 -2.18
CA GLN A 54 3.88 -13.94 -0.91
C GLN A 54 2.83 -14.01 0.22
N SER A 55 1.88 -13.07 0.23
CA SER A 55 0.76 -13.07 1.17
C SER A 55 -0.15 -14.30 0.95
N ALA A 56 -0.32 -14.73 -0.31
CA ALA A 56 -1.06 -15.94 -0.64
C ALA A 56 -0.37 -17.24 -0.14
N LEU A 57 0.97 -17.24 -0.07
CA LEU A 57 1.76 -18.40 0.35
C LEU A 57 2.06 -18.45 1.86
N GLY A 58 1.80 -17.37 2.60
CA GLY A 58 2.37 -17.15 3.93
C GLY A 58 1.69 -17.79 5.14
N LYS A 59 0.41 -18.21 5.11
CA LYS A 59 -0.22 -18.74 6.35
C LYS A 59 -1.38 -19.73 6.20
N SER A 60 -2.24 -19.59 5.20
CA SER A 60 -3.49 -20.39 5.15
C SER A 60 -3.45 -21.58 4.18
N ALA A 61 -2.79 -21.44 3.03
CA ALA A 61 -2.80 -22.46 1.99
C ALA A 61 -2.03 -23.72 2.42
N ARG A 62 -0.79 -23.57 2.91
CA ARG A 62 0.04 -24.73 3.25
C ARG A 62 -0.44 -25.48 4.50
N ILE A 63 -0.99 -24.79 5.49
CA ILE A 63 -1.52 -25.43 6.71
C ILE A 63 -2.83 -26.17 6.40
N ALA A 64 -3.70 -25.58 5.57
CA ALA A 64 -4.95 -26.24 5.18
C ALA A 64 -4.71 -27.45 4.25
N ASP A 65 -3.72 -27.38 3.35
CA ASP A 65 -3.35 -28.50 2.50
C ASP A 65 -2.65 -29.62 3.28
N ALA A 66 -1.73 -29.29 4.19
CA ALA A 66 -1.11 -30.28 5.07
C ALA A 66 -2.14 -30.95 6.01
N ALA A 67 -3.07 -30.19 6.58
CA ALA A 67 -4.13 -30.73 7.44
C ALA A 67 -5.13 -31.63 6.67
N ARG A 68 -5.47 -31.28 5.43
CA ARG A 68 -6.34 -32.10 4.59
C ARG A 68 -5.64 -33.33 4.04
N ALA A 69 -4.42 -33.18 3.51
CA ALA A 69 -3.71 -34.24 2.81
C ALA A 69 -3.03 -35.24 3.76
N GLN A 70 -2.38 -34.77 4.84
CA GLN A 70 -1.67 -35.65 5.78
C GLN A 70 -2.54 -36.08 6.96
N LEU A 71 -3.44 -35.21 7.44
CA LEU A 71 -4.27 -35.49 8.62
C LEU A 71 -5.72 -35.89 8.32
N LYS A 72 -6.16 -35.89 7.04
CA LYS A 72 -7.56 -36.15 6.63
C LYS A 72 -8.59 -35.33 7.42
N MET A 73 -8.24 -34.11 7.85
CA MET A 73 -9.15 -33.25 8.62
C MET A 73 -10.21 -32.62 7.72
N ALA A 74 -11.48 -32.79 8.08
CA ALA A 74 -12.61 -32.12 7.45
C ALA A 74 -12.86 -30.74 8.11
N PRO A 75 -13.33 -29.72 7.36
CA PRO A 75 -13.64 -28.41 7.93
C PRO A 75 -14.73 -28.53 9.01
N VAL A 76 -14.54 -27.83 10.14
CA VAL A 76 -15.48 -27.85 11.26
C VAL A 76 -16.84 -27.33 10.81
N ASN A 77 -17.82 -28.24 10.78
CA ASN A 77 -19.22 -27.93 10.53
C ASN A 77 -19.82 -27.38 11.85
N PRO A 78 -20.54 -26.24 11.84
CA PRO A 78 -21.15 -25.66 13.05
C PRO A 78 -22.13 -26.60 13.77
N GLY A 79 -22.56 -27.71 13.14
CA GLY A 79 -23.32 -28.78 13.78
C GLY A 79 -22.53 -29.74 14.68
N LYS A 80 -21.19 -29.63 14.76
CA LYS A 80 -20.31 -30.49 15.58
C LYS A 80 -19.36 -29.70 16.51
N THR A 81 -19.74 -28.49 16.91
CA THR A 81 -18.95 -27.68 17.84
C THR A 81 -19.59 -27.72 19.22
N GLN A 82 -18.93 -28.38 20.19
CA GLN A 82 -19.32 -28.31 21.61
C GLN A 82 -18.47 -27.26 22.34
N TYR A 83 -19.13 -26.23 22.85
CA TYR A 83 -18.50 -25.21 23.68
C TYR A 83 -18.38 -25.73 25.12
N LEU A 84 -17.17 -26.13 25.52
CA LEU A 84 -16.87 -26.48 26.91
C LEU A 84 -16.69 -25.20 27.73
N SER A 85 -17.77 -24.75 28.35
CA SER A 85 -17.77 -23.69 29.38
C SER A 85 -17.41 -24.31 30.72
N GLY A 86 -16.11 -24.55 30.97
CA GLY A 86 -15.68 -25.46 32.06
C GLY A 86 -14.40 -25.12 32.82
N ILE A 87 -13.82 -23.92 32.71
CA ILE A 87 -12.83 -23.46 33.70
C ILE A 87 -13.42 -22.24 34.42
N VAL A 88 -13.96 -22.49 35.62
CA VAL A 88 -14.20 -21.46 36.64
C VAL A 88 -12.95 -21.44 37.52
N LEU A 89 -12.21 -20.34 37.50
CA LEU A 89 -11.13 -20.05 38.45
C LEU A 89 -11.77 -19.85 39.84
N PRO A 90 -11.30 -20.54 40.91
CA PRO A 90 -11.89 -20.40 42.23
C PRO A 90 -11.77 -18.95 42.74
N PRO A 91 -12.83 -18.37 43.34
CA PRO A 91 -12.72 -17.06 43.98
C PRO A 91 -11.75 -17.15 45.17
N ALA A 92 -10.77 -16.25 45.18
CA ALA A 92 -9.83 -16.09 46.30
C ALA A 92 -10.58 -15.90 47.63
N PRO A 93 -10.08 -16.46 48.74
CA PRO A 93 -10.75 -16.40 50.03
C PRO A 93 -10.94 -14.94 50.48
N SER A 94 -12.19 -14.62 50.79
CA SER A 94 -12.67 -13.35 51.33
C SER A 94 -11.81 -12.84 52.49
N ALA A 95 -11.12 -11.73 52.28
CA ALA A 95 -10.71 -10.85 53.36
C ALA A 95 -11.99 -10.25 54.00
N PRO A 96 -12.14 -10.25 55.33
CA PRO A 96 -13.38 -9.86 55.99
C PRO A 96 -13.56 -8.33 55.93
N ALA A 97 -14.41 -7.87 55.02
CA ALA A 97 -14.97 -6.53 55.02
C ALA A 97 -16.36 -6.57 55.68
N SER A 98 -16.41 -6.72 57.00
CA SER A 98 -17.61 -6.43 57.81
C SER A 98 -17.24 -6.12 59.27
N ALA A 99 -16.74 -4.91 59.52
CA ALA A 99 -16.59 -4.37 60.87
C ALA A 99 -16.75 -2.84 60.97
N ALA A 100 -17.29 -2.15 59.97
CA ALA A 100 -17.40 -0.68 60.03
C ALA A 100 -18.63 -0.13 59.30
N GLU A 101 -19.83 -0.55 59.69
CA GLU A 101 -21.05 0.25 59.43
C GLU A 101 -22.14 -0.11 60.45
N ALA A 102 -21.97 0.44 61.66
CA ALA A 102 -23.01 0.63 62.65
C ALA A 102 -22.69 1.93 63.43
N ARG A 103 -23.05 3.07 62.84
CA ARG A 103 -23.38 4.30 63.56
C ARG A 103 -24.35 5.14 62.75
#